data_AF-A0A2G6GPK1-F1
#
_entry.id   AF-A0A2G6GPK1-F1
#
_cell.length_a   1.000
_cell.length_b   1.000
_cell.length_c   1.000
_cell.angle_alpha   90.00
_cell.angle_beta   90.00
_cell.angle_gamma   90.00
#
_symmetry.space_group_name_H-M   'P 1'
#
loop_
_entity.id
_entity.type
_entity.pdbx_description
1 polymer ?
#
loop_
_entity_poly.entity_id
_entity_poly.type
_entity_poly.pdbx_seq_one_letter_code
_entity_poly.pdbx_strand_id
1 'polypeptide(L)' 'PFKKAEFELMYGEGISKVGEIIDLATEYDIIDKKGSWYSYGDTKLGQGKEAVKNILADNPELAAELEEKVKTKIKEA' A
#
# COMPACT_ATOMS: atom_id res chain seq x y z
N PRO A 1 -14.90 -5.06 17.74
CA PRO A 1 -15.35 -6.46 17.51
C PRO A 1 -16.21 -6.49 16.24
N PHE A 2 -16.25 -7.60 15.50
CA PHE A 2 -16.95 -7.76 14.19
C PHE A 2 -16.28 -7.14 12.94
N LYS A 3 -15.07 -6.59 13.03
CA LYS A 3 -14.31 -6.17 11.83
C LYS A 3 -13.70 -7.40 11.15
N LYS A 4 -13.78 -7.44 9.82
CA LYS A 4 -13.14 -8.46 8.97
C LYS A 4 -11.94 -7.82 8.26
N ALA A 5 -10.91 -8.61 8.03
CA ALA A 5 -9.75 -8.22 7.23
C ALA A 5 -9.51 -9.29 6.16
N GLU A 6 -9.18 -8.88 4.96
CA GLU A 6 -8.88 -9.74 3.82
C GLU A 6 -7.46 -9.44 3.38
N PHE A 7 -6.61 -10.47 3.32
CA PHE A 7 -5.21 -10.33 2.98
C PHE A 7 -4.76 -11.40 2.00
N GLU A 8 -3.81 -11.05 1.13
CA GLU A 8 -3.22 -11.98 0.17
C GLU A 8 -2.11 -12.80 0.83
N LEU A 9 -2.25 -14.14 0.82
CA LEU A 9 -1.20 -15.06 1.24
C LEU A 9 -0.36 -15.47 0.02
N MET A 10 0.91 -15.07 0.00
CA MET A 10 1.86 -15.47 -1.03
C MET A 10 2.60 -16.75 -0.60
N TYR A 11 2.63 -17.74 -1.48
CA TYR A 11 3.28 -19.02 -1.21
C TYR A 11 4.79 -18.83 -1.06
N GLY A 12 5.35 -19.23 0.09
CA GLY A 12 6.78 -19.11 0.39
C GLY A 12 7.22 -17.77 0.99
N GLU A 13 6.40 -16.72 0.92
CA GLU A 13 6.72 -15.38 1.45
C GLU A 13 5.80 -14.98 2.61
N GLY A 14 4.63 -15.60 2.72
CA GLY A 14 3.64 -15.32 3.77
C GLY A 14 2.70 -14.19 3.37
N ILE A 15 2.22 -13.41 4.34
CA ILE A 15 1.26 -12.33 4.09
C ILE A 15 1.97 -11.21 3.33
N SER A 16 1.41 -10.81 2.18
CA SER A 16 1.97 -9.71 1.37
C SER A 16 1.69 -8.35 2.02
N LYS A 17 2.52 -8.00 3.00
CA LYS A 17 2.43 -6.74 3.74
C LYS A 17 2.42 -5.52 2.82
N VAL A 18 3.29 -5.53 1.81
CA VAL A 18 3.41 -4.46 0.82
C VAL A 18 2.13 -4.34 -0.02
N GLY A 19 1.49 -5.47 -0.35
CA GLY A 19 0.22 -5.47 -1.06
C GLY A 19 -0.87 -4.76 -0.28
N GLU A 20 -1.03 -5.14 0.99
CA GLU A 20 -2.02 -4.50 1.87
C GLU A 20 -1.76 -3.01 2.07
N ILE A 21 -0.49 -2.61 2.22
CA ILE A 21 -0.14 -1.18 2.34
C ILE A 21 -0.62 -0.42 1.10
N ILE A 22 -0.43 -0.95 -0.11
CA ILE A 22 -0.86 -0.28 -1.34
C ILE A 22 -2.39 -0.20 -1.42
N ASP A 23 -3.10 -1.29 -1.10
CA ASP A 23 -4.57 -1.30 -1.15
C ASP A 23 -5.15 -0.28 -0.16
N LEU A 24 -4.71 -0.34 1.10
CA LEU A 24 -5.17 0.58 2.14
C LEU A 24 -4.75 2.02 1.84
N ALA A 25 -3.53 2.25 1.37
CA ALA A 25 -3.08 3.59 1.02
C ALA A 25 -3.86 4.16 -0.18
N THR A 26 -4.30 3.33 -1.12
CA THR A 26 -5.18 3.76 -2.21
C THR A 26 -6.60 4.03 -1.69
N GLU A 27 -7.11 3.19 -0.78
CA GLU A 27 -8.44 3.36 -0.16
C GLU A 27 -8.53 4.63 0.69
N TYR A 28 -7.47 5.01 1.39
CA TYR A 28 -7.39 6.21 2.21
C TYR A 28 -6.89 7.47 1.48
N ASP A 29 -6.85 7.44 0.14
CA ASP A 29 -6.37 8.55 -0.71
C ASP A 29 -4.94 9.03 -0.37
N ILE A 30 -4.11 8.14 0.20
CA ILE A 30 -2.68 8.41 0.45
C ILE A 30 -1.90 8.22 -0.85
N ILE A 31 -2.23 7.19 -1.63
CA ILE A 31 -1.70 6.95 -2.98
C ILE A 31 -2.78 7.31 -4.01
N ASP A 32 -2.45 8.22 -4.91
CA ASP A 32 -3.31 8.62 -6.01
C ASP A 32 -3.22 7.61 -7.15
N LYS A 33 -4.36 7.04 -7.53
CA LYS A 33 -4.48 6.10 -8.65
C LYS A 33 -5.21 6.75 -9.83
N LYS A 34 -4.45 7.13 -10.86
CA LYS A 34 -4.99 7.65 -12.12
C LYS A 34 -4.96 6.56 -13.19
N GLY A 35 -6.09 5.86 -13.31
CA GLY A 35 -6.23 4.72 -14.22
C GLY A 35 -5.34 3.55 -13.80
N SER A 36 -4.31 3.26 -14.60
CA SER A 36 -3.31 2.23 -14.28
C SER A 36 -2.08 2.78 -13.55
N TRP A 37 -1.97 4.09 -13.36
CA TRP A 37 -0.80 4.73 -12.73
C TRP A 37 -1.05 5.02 -11.24
N TYR A 38 -0.03 4.76 -10.42
CA TYR A 38 0.00 5.06 -9.00
C TYR A 38 1.04 6.14 -8.72
N SER A 39 0.67 7.12 -7.90
CA SER A 39 1.53 8.23 -7.49
C SER A 39 1.36 8.50 -6.00
N TYR A 40 2.42 8.93 -5.34
CA TYR A 40 2.41 9.30 -3.94
C TYR A 40 2.91 10.75 -3.81
N GLY A 41 1.99 11.65 -3.46
CA GLY A 41 2.23 13.10 -3.59
C GLY A 41 2.62 13.45 -5.02
N ASP A 42 3.77 14.10 -5.19
CA ASP A 42 4.36 14.44 -6.49
C ASP A 42 5.23 13.32 -7.09
N THR A 43 5.45 12.22 -6.36
CA THR A 43 6.32 11.12 -6.79
C THR A 43 5.53 10.08 -7.56
N LYS A 44 5.96 9.77 -8.79
CA LYS A 44 5.36 8.69 -9.58
C LYS A 44 5.90 7.34 -9.11
N LEU A 45 5.03 6.49 -8.57
CA LEU A 45 5.42 5.16 -8.13
C LEU A 45 5.53 4.25 -9.36
N GLY A 46 4.45 4.06 -10.13
CA GLY A 46 4.55 3.20 -11.30
C GLY A 46 3.23 2.88 -11.95
N GLN A 47 3.28 2.07 -12.99
CA GLN A 47 2.09 1.57 -13.67
C GLN A 47 1.78 0.16 -13.18
N GLY A 48 0.59 -0.03 -12.62
CA GLY A 48 0.13 -1.30 -12.07
C GLY A 48 0.59 -1.54 -10.62
N LYS A 49 -0.17 -2.37 -9.90
CA LYS A 49 0.07 -2.68 -8.48
C LYS A 49 1.40 -3.41 -8.27
N GLU A 50 1.78 -4.29 -9.20
CA GLU A 50 3.05 -5.04 -9.13
C GLU A 50 4.28 -4.12 -9.21
N ALA A 51 4.26 -3.10 -10.08
CA ALA A 51 5.37 -2.14 -10.17
C ALA A 51 5.55 -1.38 -8.84
N VAL A 52 4.45 -0.98 -8.22
CA VAL A 52 4.47 -0.32 -6.91
C VAL A 52 4.94 -1.29 -5.82
N LYS A 53 4.50 -2.55 -5.83
CA LYS A 53 4.97 -3.58 -4.88
C LYS A 53 6.49 -3.72 -4.94
N ASN A 54 7.07 -3.78 -6.15
CA ASN A 54 8.52 -3.88 -6.32
C ASN A 54 9.25 -2.65 -5.79
N ILE A 55 8.72 -1.45 -6.02
CA ILE A 55 9.33 -0.20 -5.52
C ILE A 55 9.32 -0.14 -4.00
N LEU A 56 8.22 -0.54 -3.37
CA LEU A 56 8.11 -0.57 -1.91
C LEU A 56 8.94 -1.70 -1.29
N ALA A 57 9.12 -2.82 -1.99
CA ALA A 57 10.04 -3.87 -1.58
C ALA A 57 11.50 -3.42 -1.64
N ASP A 58 11.86 -2.64 -2.67
CA ASP A 58 13.20 -2.08 -2.85
C ASP A 58 13.46 -0.86 -1.93
N ASN A 59 12.41 -0.13 -1.55
CA ASN A 59 12.46 1.06 -0.69
C ASN A 59 11.70 0.84 0.62
N PRO A 60 12.28 0.12 1.60
CA PRO A 60 11.61 -0.19 2.87
C PRO A 60 11.28 1.06 3.70
N GLU A 61 12.03 2.15 3.53
CA GLU A 61 11.75 3.46 4.14
C GLU A 61 10.41 4.05 3.66
N LEU A 62 10.15 4.00 2.35
CA LEU A 62 8.90 4.46 1.75
C LEU A 62 7.73 3.57 2.18
N ALA A 63 7.95 2.25 2.25
CA ALA A 63 6.94 1.31 2.74
C ALA A 63 6.56 1.58 4.20
N ALA A 64 7.54 1.86 5.06
CA ALA A 64 7.30 2.20 6.46
C ALA A 64 6.56 3.54 6.61
N GLU A 65 6.92 4.54 5.81
CA GLU A 65 6.21 5.84 5.81
C GLU A 65 4.74 5.69 5.39
N LEU A 66 4.47 4.96 4.31
CA LEU A 66 3.10 4.70 3.86
C LEU A 66 2.30 3.91 4.89
N GLU A 67 2.92 2.91 5.51
CA GLU A 67 2.28 2.15 6.60
C GLU A 67 1.90 3.05 7.78
N GLU A 68 2.78 3.96 8.20
CA GLU A 68 2.50 4.87 9.31
C GLU A 68 1.35 5.82 8.97
N LYS A 69 1.32 6.33 7.73
CA LYS A 69 0.21 7.16 7.24
C LYS A 69 -1.11 6.40 7.22
N VAL A 70 -1.11 5.17 6.71
CA VAL A 70 -2.30 4.29 6.71
C VAL A 70 -2.78 4.05 8.14
N LYS A 71 -1.89 3.67 9.06
CA LYS A 71 -2.22 3.45 10.47
C LYS A 71 -2.79 4.70 11.14
N THR A 72 -2.25 5.87 10.80
CA THR A 72 -2.75 7.16 11.30
C THR A 72 -4.17 7.40 10.81
N LYS A 73 -4.43 7.24 9.51
CA LYS A 73 -5.77 7.36 8.92
C LYS A 73 -6.79 6.40 9.53
N ILE A 74 -6.40 5.15 9.77
CA ILE A 74 -7.26 4.14 10.40
C ILE A 74 -7.61 4.52 11.85
N LYS A 75 -6.71 5.17 12.58
CA LYS A 75 -6.97 5.62 13.96
C LYS A 75 -7.88 6.85 14.03
N GLU A 76 -7.87 7.68 12.99
CA GLU A 76 -8.71 8.87 12.88
C GLU A 76 -10.15 8.54 12.41
N ALA A 77 -10.37 7.36 11.84
CA ALA A 77 -11.65 6.87 11.33
C ALA A 77 -12.42 5.99 12.34
#